data_AF-A0A7C3M020-F1
#
_entry.id   AF-A0A7C3M020-F1
#
_cell.length_a   1.000
_cell.length_b   1.000
_cell.length_c   1.000
_cell.angle_alpha   90.00
_cell.angle_beta   90.00
_cell.angle_gamma   90.00
#
_symmetry.space_group_name_H-M   'P 1'
#
loop_
_entity.id
_entity.type
_entity.pdbx_description
1 polymer ?
#
loop_
_entity_poly.entity_id
_entity_poly.type
_entity_poly.pdbx_seq_one_letter_code
_entity_poly.pdbx_strand_id
1 'polypeptide(L)'
;MGILFRSTNREAPPVNFREAIFKGQPEDYGLYSPTEIPSLTQQELDTFRDMEYPEIAFNIIHRFVEDEIPLSQLEKMSFEAYNFDVPMQEVYKGFYLLWLTKGPTASFKDFAARMLARMMEYFAKAERRKITVLVATSGDTGGAVANAFYHLENIRVVVLFPYREVTERQRRQMTTLGDNISAIAIKGKFDDC
;
A
#
# COMPACT_ATOMS: atom_id res chain seq x y z
N MET A 1 11.60 -0.45 -22.08
CA MET A 1 10.18 -0.82 -22.25
C MET A 1 9.88 -1.61 -21.00
N GLY A 2 9.13 -1.03 -20.08
CA GLY A 2 9.15 -1.51 -18.70
C GLY A 2 8.39 -2.79 -18.46
N ILE A 3 8.59 -3.35 -17.26
CA ILE A 3 7.88 -4.53 -16.78
C ILE A 3 6.37 -4.36 -16.94
N LEU A 4 5.75 -5.34 -17.60
CA LEU A 4 4.31 -5.46 -17.68
C LEU A 4 3.79 -6.39 -16.58
N PHE A 5 2.52 -6.27 -16.28
CA PHE A 5 1.80 -7.08 -15.31
C PHE A 5 0.77 -7.92 -16.04
N ARG A 6 0.92 -9.24 -15.98
CA ARG A 6 0.05 -10.23 -16.62
C ARG A 6 -0.87 -10.86 -15.59
N SER A 7 -2.11 -11.15 -15.99
CA SER A 7 -3.01 -11.94 -15.15
C SER A 7 -2.45 -13.35 -14.91
N THR A 8 -2.63 -13.87 -13.70
CA THR A 8 -2.35 -15.27 -13.36
C THR A 8 -3.15 -16.26 -14.20
N ASN A 9 -4.35 -15.88 -14.65
CA ASN A 9 -5.21 -16.73 -15.51
C ASN A 9 -4.82 -16.64 -16.99
N ARG A 10 -4.06 -15.60 -17.37
CA ARG A 10 -3.53 -15.38 -18.73
C ARG A 10 -4.60 -15.21 -19.82
N GLU A 11 -5.83 -14.85 -19.43
CA GLU A 11 -6.93 -14.59 -20.36
C GLU A 11 -7.19 -13.09 -20.55
N ALA A 12 -6.58 -12.23 -19.72
CA ALA A 12 -6.52 -10.78 -19.91
C ALA A 12 -5.17 -10.32 -20.50
N PRO A 13 -5.16 -9.25 -21.33
CA PRO A 13 -3.93 -8.68 -21.85
C PRO A 13 -3.03 -8.16 -20.70
N PRO A 14 -1.68 -8.26 -20.83
CA PRO A 14 -0.77 -7.63 -19.90
C PRO A 14 -0.97 -6.11 -19.91
N VAL A 15 -0.83 -5.50 -18.73
CA VAL A 15 -1.00 -4.06 -18.53
C VAL A 15 0.28 -3.48 -17.92
N ASN A 16 0.42 -2.17 -17.94
CA ASN A 16 1.53 -1.50 -17.25
C ASN A 16 1.23 -1.34 -15.74
N PHE A 17 2.19 -0.87 -14.95
CA PHE A 17 2.05 -0.74 -13.49
C PHE A 17 0.90 0.20 -13.10
N ARG A 18 0.78 1.36 -13.76
CA ARG A 18 -0.31 2.32 -13.50
C ARG A 18 -1.67 1.69 -13.72
N GLU A 19 -1.86 0.97 -14.82
CA GLU A 19 -3.12 0.31 -15.13
C GLU A 19 -3.41 -0.84 -14.14
N ALA A 20 -2.39 -1.62 -13.75
CA ALA A 20 -2.54 -2.66 -12.73
C ALA A 20 -3.00 -2.08 -11.39
N ILE A 21 -2.43 -0.96 -10.94
CA ILE A 21 -2.84 -0.27 -9.71
C ILE A 21 -4.31 0.15 -9.76
N PHE A 22 -4.77 0.72 -10.87
CA PHE A 22 -6.15 1.22 -10.96
C PHE A 22 -7.19 0.14 -11.23
N LYS A 23 -6.85 -0.91 -11.97
CA LYS A 23 -7.75 -2.04 -12.18
C LYS A 23 -7.86 -2.89 -10.92
N GLY A 24 -6.77 -3.09 -10.18
CA GLY A 24 -6.71 -3.93 -9.00
C GLY A 24 -6.80 -5.43 -9.34
N GLN A 25 -7.91 -5.84 -9.96
CA GLN A 25 -8.14 -7.18 -10.49
C GLN A 25 -8.28 -7.15 -12.02
N PRO A 26 -7.63 -8.05 -12.76
CA PRO A 26 -7.85 -8.22 -14.20
C PRO A 26 -9.27 -8.73 -14.51
N GLU A 27 -9.71 -8.53 -15.76
CA GLU A 27 -11.05 -8.88 -16.26
C GLU A 27 -11.35 -10.38 -16.23
N ASP A 28 -10.31 -11.21 -16.19
CA ASP A 28 -10.40 -12.68 -16.08
C ASP A 28 -10.39 -13.19 -14.63
N TYR A 29 -10.60 -12.28 -13.66
CA TYR A 29 -10.63 -12.57 -12.22
C TYR A 29 -9.35 -13.16 -11.62
N GLY A 30 -8.24 -13.15 -12.36
CA GLY A 30 -6.92 -13.52 -11.84
C GLY A 30 -6.33 -12.45 -10.92
N LEU A 31 -5.01 -12.48 -10.76
CA LEU A 31 -4.23 -11.43 -10.10
C LEU A 31 -3.16 -10.91 -11.06
N TYR A 32 -2.83 -9.63 -10.96
CA TYR A 32 -1.69 -9.08 -11.70
C TYR A 32 -0.38 -9.55 -11.06
N SER A 33 0.49 -10.15 -11.88
CA SER A 33 1.86 -10.52 -11.53
C SER A 33 2.82 -9.93 -12.58
N PRO A 34 4.00 -9.45 -12.20
CA PRO A 34 4.96 -8.94 -13.17
C PRO A 34 5.36 -10.06 -14.15
N THR A 35 5.61 -9.70 -15.41
CA THR A 35 5.97 -10.64 -16.48
C THR A 35 7.35 -11.26 -16.25
N GLU A 36 8.19 -10.57 -15.50
CA GLU A 36 9.50 -11.00 -15.05
C GLU A 36 9.76 -10.47 -13.63
N ILE A 37 10.61 -11.17 -12.87
CA ILE A 37 11.03 -10.73 -11.54
C ILE A 37 12.41 -10.10 -11.70
N PRO A 38 12.59 -8.79 -11.44
CA PRO A 38 13.90 -8.15 -11.47
C PRO A 38 14.88 -8.89 -10.56
N SER A 39 16.09 -9.15 -11.08
CA SER A 39 17.16 -9.69 -10.26
C SER A 39 17.94 -8.57 -9.57
N LEU A 40 18.55 -8.92 -8.43
CA LEU A 40 19.53 -8.11 -7.72
C LEU A 40 20.86 -8.84 -7.78
N THR A 41 21.91 -8.13 -8.15
CA THR A 41 23.28 -8.63 -8.08
C THR A 41 23.77 -8.66 -6.63
N GLN A 42 24.77 -9.48 -6.34
CA GLN A 42 25.38 -9.50 -5.00
C GLN A 42 25.94 -8.12 -4.62
N GLN A 43 26.54 -7.41 -5.58
CA GLN A 43 27.09 -6.08 -5.34
C GLN A 43 26.00 -5.08 -4.92
N GLU A 44 24.81 -5.14 -5.51
CA GLU A 44 23.67 -4.30 -5.11
C GLU A 44 23.14 -4.70 -3.72
N LEU A 45 23.05 -5.99 -3.43
CA LEU A 45 22.65 -6.45 -2.09
C LEU A 45 23.64 -6.02 -1.00
N ASP A 46 24.93 -5.97 -1.32
CA ASP A 46 25.96 -5.54 -0.39
C ASP A 46 25.82 -4.06 -0.04
N THR A 47 25.34 -3.20 -0.95
CA THR A 47 25.09 -1.79 -0.65
C THR A 47 23.87 -1.57 0.25
N PHE A 48 22.90 -2.48 0.24
CA PHE A 48 21.69 -2.35 1.06
C PHE A 48 21.97 -2.47 2.56
N ARG A 49 23.12 -3.04 2.95
CA ARG A 49 23.49 -3.19 4.36
C ARG A 49 23.55 -1.86 5.11
N ASP A 50 23.99 -0.81 4.42
CA ASP A 50 24.25 0.50 5.00
C ASP A 50 23.13 1.51 4.72
N MET A 51 22.03 1.06 4.08
CA MET A 51 20.89 1.88 3.69
C MET A 51 19.79 1.89 4.75
N GLU A 52 19.07 2.99 4.83
CA GLU A 52 17.80 3.08 5.55
C GLU A 52 16.68 2.34 4.80
N TYR A 53 15.65 1.93 5.54
CA TYR A 53 14.49 1.23 4.96
C TYR A 53 13.85 1.93 3.74
N PRO A 54 13.56 3.26 3.76
CA PRO A 54 12.99 3.94 2.60
C PRO A 54 13.90 3.89 1.36
N GLU A 55 15.22 3.88 1.53
CA GLU A 55 16.19 3.79 0.43
C GLU A 55 16.16 2.40 -0.20
N ILE A 56 16.15 1.34 0.63
CA ILE A 56 16.01 -0.04 0.17
C ILE A 56 14.67 -0.21 -0.57
N ALA A 57 13.58 0.31 0.01
CA ALA A 57 12.26 0.24 -0.59
C ALA A 57 12.21 0.95 -1.95
N PHE A 58 12.80 2.15 -2.07
CA PHE A 58 12.95 2.84 -3.35
C PHE A 58 13.69 1.98 -4.38
N ASN A 59 14.86 1.43 -4.04
CA ASN A 59 15.67 0.60 -4.94
C ASN A 59 14.94 -0.65 -5.43
N ILE A 60 14.12 -1.27 -4.58
CA ILE A 60 13.31 -2.45 -4.95
C ILE A 60 12.12 -2.04 -5.81
N ILE A 61 11.34 -1.05 -5.37
CA ILE A 61 10.11 -0.62 -6.02
C ILE A 61 10.39 -0.04 -7.41
N HIS A 62 11.45 0.75 -7.56
CA HIS A 62 11.82 1.35 -8.85
C HIS A 62 11.94 0.30 -9.96
N ARG A 63 12.42 -0.91 -9.67
CA ARG A 63 12.55 -1.96 -10.68
C ARG A 63 11.22 -2.49 -11.22
N PHE A 64 10.12 -2.31 -10.49
CA PHE A 64 8.78 -2.71 -10.93
C PHE A 64 8.00 -1.58 -11.59
N VAL A 65 8.35 -0.33 -11.26
CA VAL A 65 7.67 0.88 -11.75
C VAL A 65 8.38 1.48 -12.97
N GLU A 66 9.70 1.34 -13.02
CA GLU A 66 10.62 1.91 -14.01
C GLU A 66 10.31 3.38 -14.29
N ASP A 67 9.99 3.71 -15.55
CA ASP A 67 9.83 5.06 -16.05
C ASP A 67 8.41 5.62 -15.86
N GLU A 68 7.49 4.85 -15.27
CA GLU A 68 6.10 5.33 -15.04
C GLU A 68 6.02 6.41 -13.96
N ILE A 69 7.00 6.46 -13.04
CA ILE A 69 7.13 7.50 -12.02
C ILE A 69 8.58 8.01 -12.05
N PRO A 70 8.81 9.33 -12.21
CA PRO A 70 10.16 9.89 -12.16
C PRO A 70 10.89 9.51 -10.87
N LEU A 71 12.17 9.16 -10.98
CA LEU A 71 12.99 8.70 -9.85
C LEU A 71 12.88 9.59 -8.61
N SER A 72 12.98 10.91 -8.79
CA SER A 72 12.90 11.89 -7.70
C SER A 72 11.53 11.93 -7.02
N GLN A 73 10.45 11.63 -7.75
CA GLN A 73 9.11 11.52 -7.18
C GLN A 73 8.95 10.20 -6.43
N LEU A 74 9.45 9.09 -6.99
CA LEU A 74 9.37 7.78 -6.36
C LEU A 74 10.19 7.72 -5.06
N GLU A 75 11.39 8.29 -5.07
CA GLU A 75 12.25 8.41 -3.88
C GLU A 75 11.52 9.20 -2.79
N LYS A 76 11.00 10.39 -3.12
CA LYS A 76 10.20 11.19 -2.19
C LYS A 76 9.04 10.40 -1.61
N MET A 77 8.28 9.67 -2.43
CA MET A 77 7.17 8.84 -1.95
C MET A 77 7.62 7.76 -0.98
N SER A 78 8.75 7.10 -1.23
CA SER A 78 9.31 6.09 -0.32
C SER A 78 9.64 6.68 1.05
N PHE A 79 10.35 7.82 1.09
CA PHE A 79 10.68 8.50 2.35
C PHE A 79 9.45 9.00 3.10
N GLU A 80 8.43 9.50 2.40
CA GLU A 80 7.18 9.92 3.03
C GLU A 80 6.29 8.75 3.48
N ALA A 81 6.35 7.60 2.79
CA ALA A 81 5.59 6.39 3.12
C ALA A 81 6.18 5.69 4.34
N TYR A 82 7.51 5.55 4.39
CA TYR A 82 8.23 4.78 5.40
C TYR A 82 8.99 5.69 6.38
N ASN A 83 8.28 6.69 6.92
CA ASN A 83 8.81 7.67 7.87
C ASN A 83 8.75 7.19 9.33
N PHE A 84 9.01 5.91 9.56
CA PHE A 84 8.96 5.25 10.87
C PHE A 84 9.96 4.09 10.92
N ASP A 85 10.41 3.74 12.12
CA ASP A 85 11.43 2.71 12.32
C ASP A 85 10.94 1.31 11.95
N VAL A 86 11.85 0.46 11.46
CA VAL A 86 11.61 -0.97 11.20
C VAL A 86 12.61 -1.82 11.98
N PRO A 87 12.58 -1.79 13.34
CA PRO A 87 13.63 -2.41 14.12
C PRO A 87 13.53 -3.93 14.08
N MET A 88 14.70 -4.58 14.07
CA MET A 88 14.85 -6.01 14.31
C MET A 88 15.44 -6.20 15.70
N GLN A 89 14.77 -6.97 16.56
CA GLN A 89 15.17 -7.19 17.94
C GLN A 89 15.41 -8.68 18.19
N GLU A 90 16.58 -9.04 18.72
CA GLU A 90 16.79 -10.39 19.25
C GLU A 90 15.94 -10.58 20.51
N VAL A 91 15.04 -11.56 20.51
CA VAL A 91 14.14 -11.86 21.65
C VAL A 91 14.58 -13.09 22.44
N TYR A 92 15.33 -13.98 21.80
CA TYR A 92 15.96 -15.16 22.39
C TYR A 92 17.09 -15.58 21.46
N LYS A 93 18.15 -16.22 21.97
CA LYS A 93 19.37 -16.58 21.21
C LYS A 93 19.09 -17.08 19.78
N GLY A 94 19.36 -16.25 18.78
CA GLY A 94 19.15 -16.55 17.35
C GLY A 94 17.71 -16.35 16.82
N PHE A 95 16.79 -15.88 17.64
CA PHE A 95 15.40 -15.55 17.31
C PHE A 95 15.21 -14.05 17.33
N TYR A 96 14.74 -13.52 16.20
CA TYR A 96 14.56 -12.10 16.00
C TYR A 96 13.10 -11.78 15.74
N LEU A 97 12.64 -10.67 16.30
CA LEU A 97 11.36 -10.07 16.00
C LEU A 97 11.59 -8.85 15.10
N LEU A 98 10.96 -8.87 13.92
CA LEU A 98 10.89 -7.71 13.03
C LEU A 98 9.62 -6.92 13.36
N TRP A 99 9.79 -5.69 13.85
CA TRP A 99 8.68 -4.86 14.29
C TRP A 99 8.03 -4.13 13.11
N LEU A 100 7.04 -4.78 12.49
CA LEU A 100 6.23 -4.20 11.40
C LEU A 100 5.02 -3.40 11.90
N THR A 101 5.07 -2.87 13.11
CA THR A 101 3.92 -2.23 13.78
C THR A 101 4.27 -0.85 14.33
N LYS A 102 5.34 -0.22 13.82
CA LYS A 102 5.78 1.12 14.22
C LYS A 102 5.17 2.24 13.35
N GLY A 103 4.43 1.87 12.32
CA GLY A 103 3.64 2.79 11.52
C GLY A 103 2.46 3.41 12.29
N PRO A 104 1.79 4.40 11.68
CA PRO A 104 0.78 5.24 12.33
C PRO A 104 -0.44 4.47 12.87
N THR A 105 -0.71 3.27 12.35
CA THR A 105 -1.87 2.48 12.80
C THR A 105 -1.48 1.26 13.63
N ALA A 106 -0.19 1.11 13.92
CA ALA A 106 0.38 -0.03 14.63
C ALA A 106 0.06 -1.37 13.96
N SER A 107 0.12 -1.41 12.62
CA SER A 107 -0.18 -2.57 11.79
C SER A 107 0.79 -2.65 10.62
N PHE A 108 1.17 -3.87 10.22
CA PHE A 108 2.02 -4.07 9.04
C PHE A 108 1.38 -3.60 7.74
N LYS A 109 0.05 -3.40 7.73
CA LYS A 109 -0.68 -2.86 6.59
C LYS A 109 -0.28 -1.42 6.25
N ASP A 110 0.31 -0.69 7.21
CA ASP A 110 0.82 0.66 7.01
C ASP A 110 1.84 0.74 5.86
N PHE A 111 2.69 -0.28 5.71
CA PHE A 111 3.73 -0.29 4.69
C PHE A 111 3.14 -0.23 3.28
N ALA A 112 2.30 -1.21 2.93
CA ALA A 112 1.70 -1.30 1.61
C ALA A 112 0.69 -0.17 1.37
N ALA A 113 -0.19 0.12 2.34
CA ALA A 113 -1.24 1.11 2.18
C ALA A 113 -0.67 2.51 1.91
N ARG A 114 0.37 2.92 2.64
CA ARG A 114 0.95 4.27 2.50
C ARG A 114 1.66 4.45 1.16
N MET A 115 2.41 3.45 0.70
CA MET A 115 3.06 3.53 -0.62
C MET A 115 2.03 3.52 -1.75
N LEU A 116 1.03 2.62 -1.67
CA LEU A 116 -0.06 2.56 -2.63
C LEU A 116 -0.80 3.89 -2.73
N ALA A 117 -1.13 4.51 -1.60
CA ALA A 117 -1.87 5.76 -1.57
C ALA A 117 -1.13 6.89 -2.29
N ARG A 118 0.19 7.01 -2.08
CA ARG A 118 1.04 8.00 -2.74
C ARG A 118 1.15 7.77 -4.25
N MET A 119 1.36 6.54 -4.68
CA MET A 119 1.40 6.19 -6.11
C MET A 119 0.05 6.45 -6.78
N MET A 120 -1.06 6.07 -6.13
CA MET A 120 -2.41 6.34 -6.64
C MET A 120 -2.68 7.84 -6.74
N GLU A 121 -2.30 8.64 -5.74
CA GLU A 121 -2.45 10.10 -5.79
C GLU A 121 -1.66 10.70 -6.95
N TYR A 122 -0.40 10.28 -7.13
CA TYR A 122 0.44 10.74 -8.24
C TYR A 122 -0.23 10.52 -9.60
N PHE A 123 -0.68 9.30 -9.88
CA PHE A 123 -1.35 9.00 -11.14
C PHE A 123 -2.71 9.70 -11.25
N ALA A 124 -3.48 9.77 -10.17
CA ALA A 124 -4.77 10.47 -10.14
C ALA A 124 -4.63 11.97 -10.45
N LYS A 125 -3.60 12.63 -9.90
CA LYS A 125 -3.26 14.04 -10.19
C LYS A 125 -2.86 14.23 -11.64
N ALA A 126 -1.98 13.37 -12.17
CA ALA A 126 -1.53 13.43 -13.57
C ALA A 126 -2.71 13.34 -14.56
N GLU A 127 -3.71 12.51 -14.26
CA GLU A 127 -4.89 12.30 -15.09
C GLU A 127 -6.07 13.22 -14.76
N ARG A 128 -5.97 14.07 -13.73
CA ARG A 128 -7.11 14.83 -13.16
C ARG A 128 -8.31 13.92 -12.84
N ARG A 129 -8.03 12.69 -12.42
CA ARG A 129 -9.02 11.64 -12.15
C ARG A 129 -9.44 11.68 -10.69
N LYS A 130 -10.75 11.69 -10.42
CA LYS A 130 -11.29 11.52 -9.07
C LYS A 130 -11.53 10.04 -8.78
N ILE A 131 -11.12 9.58 -7.60
CA ILE A 131 -11.18 8.18 -7.17
C ILE A 131 -11.96 8.09 -5.86
N THR A 132 -12.83 7.09 -5.76
CA THR A 132 -13.42 6.68 -4.49
C THR A 132 -12.91 5.29 -4.15
N VAL A 133 -12.17 5.17 -3.05
CA VAL A 133 -11.74 3.90 -2.47
C VAL A 133 -12.83 3.43 -1.53
N LEU A 134 -13.49 2.32 -1.85
CA LEU A 134 -14.45 1.66 -0.98
C LEU A 134 -13.78 0.43 -0.36
N VAL A 135 -13.74 0.36 0.97
CA VAL A 135 -13.09 -0.74 1.69
C VAL A 135 -13.99 -1.26 2.80
N ALA A 136 -14.25 -2.56 2.82
CA ALA A 136 -14.79 -3.25 3.97
C ALA A 136 -13.64 -3.72 4.87
N THR A 137 -13.82 -3.61 6.20
CA THR A 137 -12.81 -4.10 7.15
C THR A 137 -13.41 -4.72 8.40
N SER A 138 -12.68 -5.66 9.00
CA SER A 138 -12.88 -6.14 10.37
C SER A 138 -12.05 -5.37 11.41
N GLY A 139 -11.30 -4.34 11.01
CA GLY A 139 -10.54 -3.48 11.93
C GLY A 139 -9.32 -2.83 11.27
N ASP A 140 -8.17 -3.52 11.30
CA ASP A 140 -6.86 -2.92 11.00
C ASP A 140 -6.74 -2.41 9.55
N THR A 141 -7.31 -3.11 8.57
CA THR A 141 -7.22 -2.68 7.16
C THR A 141 -7.86 -1.32 6.94
N GLY A 142 -9.04 -1.10 7.53
CA GLY A 142 -9.71 0.20 7.41
C GLY A 142 -8.92 1.30 8.09
N GLY A 143 -8.32 1.04 9.25
CA GLY A 143 -7.42 2.01 9.90
C GLY A 143 -6.23 2.39 9.02
N ALA A 144 -5.51 1.40 8.48
CA ALA A 144 -4.35 1.61 7.62
C ALA A 144 -4.70 2.36 6.31
N VAL A 145 -5.78 1.96 5.63
CA VAL A 145 -6.26 2.63 4.40
C VAL A 145 -6.74 4.05 4.71
N ALA A 146 -7.55 4.22 5.76
CA ALA A 146 -8.06 5.54 6.14
C ALA A 146 -6.91 6.51 6.45
N ASN A 147 -5.91 6.08 7.21
CA ASN A 147 -4.75 6.91 7.54
C ASN A 147 -3.85 7.18 6.31
N ALA A 148 -3.59 6.17 5.48
CA ALA A 148 -2.72 6.28 4.32
C ALA A 148 -3.26 7.25 3.25
N PHE A 149 -4.59 7.30 3.10
CA PHE A 149 -5.26 8.12 2.08
C PHE A 149 -5.81 9.45 2.63
N TYR A 150 -5.63 9.73 3.92
CA TYR A 150 -6.09 10.98 4.52
C TYR A 150 -5.41 12.19 3.86
N HIS A 151 -6.20 13.21 3.52
CA HIS A 151 -5.77 14.44 2.85
C HIS A 151 -5.15 14.28 1.46
N LEU A 152 -5.27 13.11 0.81
CA LEU A 152 -4.83 12.97 -0.58
C LEU A 152 -5.83 13.62 -1.54
N GLU A 153 -5.31 14.44 -2.46
CA GLU A 153 -6.15 15.15 -3.41
C GLU A 153 -6.76 14.18 -4.42
N ASN A 154 -7.95 14.52 -4.92
CA ASN A 154 -8.72 13.70 -5.87
C ASN A 154 -9.11 12.30 -5.37
N ILE A 155 -8.82 11.94 -4.12
CA ILE A 155 -9.19 10.64 -3.54
C ILE A 155 -10.13 10.84 -2.35
N ARG A 156 -11.25 10.11 -2.38
CA ARG A 156 -12.16 9.93 -1.26
C ARG A 156 -12.08 8.48 -0.78
N VAL A 157 -12.18 8.24 0.52
CA VAL A 157 -12.26 6.89 1.09
C VAL A 157 -13.57 6.71 1.83
N VAL A 158 -14.23 5.58 1.59
CA VAL A 158 -15.37 5.10 2.35
C VAL A 158 -15.00 3.77 3.00
N VAL A 159 -15.00 3.73 4.32
CA VAL A 159 -14.67 2.56 5.12
C VAL A 159 -15.95 1.97 5.71
N LEU A 160 -16.29 0.75 5.33
CA LEU A 160 -17.39 -0.04 5.91
C LEU A 160 -16.82 -0.95 6.98
N PHE A 161 -17.41 -0.96 8.17
CA PHE A 161 -16.98 -1.84 9.25
C PHE A 161 -18.15 -2.33 10.11
N PRO A 162 -18.09 -3.57 10.64
CA PRO A 162 -19.16 -4.11 11.47
C PRO A 162 -19.22 -3.38 12.82
N TYR A 163 -20.38 -2.85 13.17
CA TYR A 163 -20.57 -1.99 14.34
C TYR A 163 -20.15 -2.66 15.67
N ARG A 164 -20.15 -4.00 15.76
CA ARG A 164 -19.83 -4.72 17.01
C ARG A 164 -18.54 -5.53 16.99
N GLU A 165 -17.87 -5.68 15.85
CA GLU A 165 -16.71 -6.60 15.71
C GLU A 165 -15.36 -5.88 15.58
N VAL A 166 -15.35 -4.54 15.69
CA VAL A 166 -14.12 -3.74 15.77
C VAL A 166 -13.83 -3.28 17.20
N THR A 167 -12.56 -3.33 17.60
CA THR A 167 -12.14 -2.74 18.88
C THR A 167 -12.32 -1.22 18.87
N GLU A 168 -12.41 -0.61 20.06
CA GLU A 168 -12.52 0.86 20.16
C GLU A 168 -11.30 1.56 19.56
N ARG A 169 -10.09 0.99 19.69
CA ARG A 169 -8.87 1.55 19.10
C ARG A 169 -8.97 1.57 17.57
N GLN A 170 -9.34 0.45 16.95
CA GLN A 170 -9.48 0.35 15.50
C GLN A 170 -10.61 1.27 15.00
N ARG A 171 -11.74 1.32 15.70
CA ARG A 171 -12.84 2.23 15.37
C ARG A 171 -12.37 3.68 15.33
N ARG A 172 -11.62 4.14 16.33
CA ARG A 172 -11.10 5.52 16.38
C ARG A 172 -10.17 5.82 15.23
N GLN A 173 -9.27 4.90 14.88
CA GLN A 173 -8.37 5.07 13.71
C GLN A 173 -9.12 5.34 12.40
N MET A 174 -10.38 4.87 12.27
CA MET A 174 -11.21 5.10 11.08
C MET A 174 -12.14 6.32 11.24
N THR A 175 -12.66 6.58 12.43
CA THR A 175 -13.79 7.50 12.65
C THR A 175 -13.38 8.92 13.09
N THR A 176 -12.11 9.16 13.44
CA THR A 176 -11.64 10.46 13.94
C THR A 176 -10.81 11.27 12.95
N LEU A 177 -10.75 10.87 11.67
CA LEU A 177 -9.98 11.57 10.63
C LEU A 177 -10.80 12.69 9.96
N GLY A 178 -11.99 12.37 9.43
CA GLY A 178 -12.83 13.34 8.73
C GLY A 178 -12.35 13.69 7.31
N ASP A 179 -12.74 14.86 6.81
CA ASP A 179 -12.41 15.40 5.48
C ASP A 179 -12.74 14.45 4.31
N ASN A 180 -11.73 13.87 3.68
CA ASN A 180 -11.89 12.96 2.55
C ASN A 180 -12.16 11.50 2.98
N ILE A 181 -12.23 11.23 4.28
CA ILE A 181 -12.47 9.91 4.87
C ILE A 181 -13.86 9.86 5.48
N SER A 182 -14.65 8.87 5.07
CA SER A 182 -15.98 8.57 5.62
C SER A 182 -15.99 7.16 6.17
N ALA A 183 -16.37 6.99 7.44
CA ALA A 183 -16.46 5.68 8.09
C ALA A 183 -17.92 5.36 8.40
N ILE A 184 -18.41 4.23 7.90
CA ILE A 184 -19.81 3.79 8.02
C ILE A 184 -19.84 2.49 8.82
N ALA A 185 -20.49 2.54 9.98
CA ALA A 185 -20.71 1.37 10.80
C ALA A 185 -21.93 0.58 10.30
N ILE A 186 -21.71 -0.67 9.89
CA ILE A 186 -22.75 -1.58 9.41
C ILE A 186 -23.34 -2.35 10.59
N LYS A 187 -24.67 -2.38 10.70
CA LYS A 187 -25.38 -3.22 11.67
C LYS A 187 -25.45 -4.67 11.17
N GLY A 188 -24.28 -5.32 11.09
CA GLY A 188 -24.11 -6.68 10.58
C GLY A 188 -22.73 -7.21 10.96
N LYS A 189 -22.36 -8.33 10.34
CA LYS A 189 -21.03 -8.94 10.40
C LYS A 189 -20.10 -8.33 9.35
N PHE A 190 -18.81 -8.65 9.43
CA PHE A 190 -17.86 -8.29 8.39
C PHE A 190 -18.31 -8.72 6.97
N ASP A 191 -18.87 -9.93 6.81
CA ASP A 191 -19.34 -10.41 5.50
C ASP A 191 -20.56 -9.64 4.94
N ASP A 192 -21.27 -8.88 5.79
CA ASP A 192 -22.37 -7.99 5.35
C ASP A 192 -21.86 -6.61 4.90
N CYS A 193 -20.61 -6.26 5.21
CA CYS A 193 -20.00 -4.97 4.89
C CYS A 193 -19.51 -4.93 3.44
#